data_AF-A0A4Q2XAC2-F1
#
_entry.id   AF-A0A4Q2XAC2-F1
#
_cell.length_a   1.000
_cell.length_b   1.000
_cell.length_c   1.000
_cell.angle_alpha   90.00
_cell.angle_beta   90.00
_cell.angle_gamma   90.00
#
_symmetry.space_group_name_H-M   'P 1'
#
loop_
_entity.id
_entity.type
_entity.pdbx_description
1 polymer ?
#
loop_
_entity_poly.entity_id
_entity_poly.type
_entity_poly.pdbx_seq_one_letter_code
_entity_poly.pdbx_strand_id
1 'polypeptide(L)'
;MKPLARIALHLAVGVAAFLLVPAVIRNESPASASHTESRTRDRTRSGDTQSHAKPVVPLAVSSMKSADYRAAWDAVPAMGWDKEKRVEWQIRLLKKWAEVDLEGALAAAFAETRVRGTGVTDAETFLFHRAFADVFMDRPDAVLKLVQDRKLGILESSLLVEAWTTTLQAKDKDLYLAYIMDLRDDDFIQALGVANGDLGKESLGKLFDAVSARVAAGMSLDGVDRDLAAVAKVFSQDELLERLRSSTGEMAGLYTKMLAANYSTSSGTASGAEVTARIDSLPEDQRGPFARALLTSDTKNAELLQTALEHLVDHEQWKLLTPPETSQAMRNMREKADPVVLAEWAMTLPHRQETNEMFHRGVEPRIRKSPEEAWGWIQGIQDGYWKDRALAEYSQINLHVFNDPEKSATALGQIQDPEFLKIARAWRQGWESRQGKK
;
A
#
# COMPACT_ATOMS: atom_id res chain seq x y z
N MET A 1 -51.20 -33.46 -7.09
CA MET A 1 -50.54 -33.91 -5.83
C MET A 1 -49.03 -33.93 -6.04
N LYS A 2 -48.27 -33.41 -5.05
CA LYS A 2 -46.80 -33.29 -4.91
C LYS A 2 -46.12 -32.02 -5.48
N PRO A 3 -45.86 -31.04 -4.60
CA PRO A 3 -44.53 -30.43 -4.49
C PRO A 3 -43.89 -30.56 -3.08
N LEU A 4 -44.59 -31.15 -2.10
CA LEU A 4 -44.11 -31.27 -0.72
C LEU A 4 -42.94 -32.27 -0.54
N ALA A 5 -42.71 -33.18 -1.49
CA ALA A 5 -41.63 -34.17 -1.40
C ALA A 5 -40.22 -33.59 -1.67
N ARG A 6 -40.10 -32.47 -2.41
CA ARG A 6 -38.80 -31.82 -2.67
C ARG A 6 -38.35 -30.93 -1.53
N ILE A 7 -39.28 -30.34 -0.77
CA ILE A 7 -38.97 -29.52 0.41
C ILE A 7 -38.48 -30.39 1.58
N ALA A 8 -39.06 -31.58 1.76
CA ALA A 8 -38.62 -32.53 2.78
C ALA A 8 -37.21 -33.11 2.53
N LEU A 9 -36.80 -33.25 1.26
CA LEU A 9 -35.46 -33.75 0.90
C LEU A 9 -34.36 -32.70 1.14
N HIS A 10 -34.66 -31.40 0.94
CA HIS A 10 -33.70 -30.32 1.22
C HIS A 10 -33.59 -29.98 2.72
N LEU A 11 -34.67 -30.16 3.50
CA LEU A 11 -34.62 -30.11 4.97
C LEU A 11 -33.83 -31.28 5.57
N ALA A 12 -33.90 -32.48 4.97
CA ALA A 12 -33.13 -33.64 5.44
C ALA A 12 -31.60 -33.49 5.23
N VAL A 13 -31.17 -32.84 4.15
CA VAL A 13 -29.75 -32.52 3.90
C VAL A 13 -29.25 -31.42 4.84
N GLY A 14 -30.07 -30.40 5.12
CA GLY A 14 -29.76 -29.36 6.10
C GLY A 14 -29.67 -29.87 7.54
N VAL A 15 -30.52 -30.83 7.94
CA VAL A 15 -30.51 -31.44 9.29
C VAL A 15 -29.40 -32.48 9.44
N ALA A 16 -29.02 -33.21 8.38
CA ALA A 16 -27.85 -34.11 8.41
C ALA A 16 -26.52 -33.34 8.57
N ALA A 17 -26.39 -32.16 7.97
CA ALA A 17 -25.26 -31.25 8.20
C ALA A 17 -25.28 -30.63 9.62
N PHE A 18 -26.47 -30.43 10.21
CA PHE A 18 -26.65 -29.90 11.56
C PHE A 18 -26.30 -30.91 12.67
N LEU A 19 -26.32 -32.22 12.39
CA LEU A 19 -26.09 -33.29 13.37
C LEU A 19 -24.67 -33.90 13.34
N LEU A 20 -23.80 -33.48 12.41
CA LEU A 20 -22.44 -34.05 12.26
C LEU A 20 -21.31 -33.24 12.95
N VAL A 21 -21.63 -32.26 13.80
CA VAL A 21 -20.60 -31.37 14.38
C VAL A 21 -20.25 -31.56 15.88
N PRO A 22 -21.02 -32.23 16.77
CA PRO A 22 -20.55 -32.42 18.14
C PRO A 22 -19.98 -33.82 18.38
N ALA A 23 -18.75 -34.08 17.93
CA ALA A 23 -17.97 -35.24 18.42
C ALA A 23 -16.43 -35.11 18.38
N VAL A 24 -15.85 -34.05 17.80
CA VAL A 24 -14.37 -33.95 17.62
C VAL A 24 -13.79 -32.66 18.19
N ILE A 25 -14.23 -32.24 19.38
CA ILE A 25 -13.47 -31.28 20.21
C ILE A 25 -13.58 -31.68 21.68
N ARG A 26 -12.66 -32.54 22.11
CA ARG A 26 -12.20 -32.59 23.49
C ARG A 26 -10.70 -32.87 23.45
N ASN A 27 -9.90 -31.81 23.44
CA ASN A 27 -8.50 -31.87 23.83
C ASN A 27 -8.25 -30.63 24.69
N GLU A 28 -8.24 -30.87 26.00
CA GLU A 28 -7.72 -29.94 27.00
C GLU A 28 -6.18 -29.93 26.89
N SER A 29 -5.60 -28.74 27.00
CA SER A 29 -4.15 -28.57 27.17
C SER A 29 -3.70 -29.07 28.55
N PRO A 30 -2.44 -29.53 28.69
CA PRO A 30 -1.90 -29.95 29.97
C PRO A 30 -1.44 -28.73 30.78
N ALA A 31 -1.83 -28.70 32.06
CA ALA A 31 -1.13 -27.93 33.08
C ALA A 31 -0.55 -28.90 34.13
N SER A 32 0.66 -28.55 34.55
CA SER A 32 1.62 -29.34 35.29
C SER A 32 1.37 -29.38 36.81
N ALA A 33 2.02 -30.35 37.47
CA ALA A 33 2.24 -30.55 38.91
C ALA A 33 1.01 -30.98 39.74
N SER A 34 1.04 -32.01 40.60
CA SER A 34 2.12 -32.48 41.48
C SER A 34 1.83 -33.89 42.03
N HIS A 35 2.88 -34.51 42.56
CA HIS A 35 2.96 -35.77 43.32
C HIS A 35 1.74 -36.17 44.17
N THR A 36 1.47 -37.49 44.26
CA THR A 36 1.66 -38.29 45.49
C THR A 36 1.50 -39.80 45.17
N GLU A 37 2.41 -40.59 45.72
CA GLU A 37 2.49 -42.05 45.67
C GLU A 37 1.31 -42.76 46.36
N SER A 38 0.93 -43.96 45.90
CA SER A 38 0.99 -45.20 46.73
C SER A 38 0.07 -46.33 46.25
N ARG A 39 0.72 -47.44 45.87
CA ARG A 39 0.48 -48.84 46.31
C ARG A 39 -0.88 -49.55 46.12
N THR A 40 -0.80 -50.59 45.28
CA THR A 40 -1.24 -52.00 45.48
C THR A 40 -2.64 -52.32 46.01
N ARG A 41 -3.43 -53.06 45.20
CA ARG A 41 -3.77 -54.48 45.50
C ARG A 41 -4.54 -55.18 44.38
N ASP A 42 -4.18 -56.45 44.20
CA ASP A 42 -4.95 -57.54 43.59
C ASP A 42 -6.43 -57.61 44.02
N ARG A 43 -7.31 -57.96 43.08
CA ARG A 43 -8.16 -59.16 43.20
C ARG A 43 -8.94 -59.49 41.92
N THR A 44 -8.75 -60.72 41.50
CA THR A 44 -9.59 -61.58 40.66
C THR A 44 -11.08 -61.56 41.04
N ARG A 45 -12.00 -61.51 40.05
CA ARG A 45 -13.15 -62.43 40.00
C ARG A 45 -13.85 -62.47 38.63
N SER A 46 -14.05 -63.70 38.19
CA SER A 46 -14.85 -64.21 37.07
C SER A 46 -16.31 -63.73 37.05
N GLY A 47 -16.90 -63.66 35.84
CA GLY A 47 -18.33 -63.51 35.63
C GLY A 47 -18.70 -63.41 34.16
N ASP A 48 -18.90 -64.57 33.51
CA ASP A 48 -19.55 -64.72 32.21
C ASP A 48 -20.89 -63.99 32.16
N THR A 49 -21.15 -63.27 31.07
CA THR A 49 -22.47 -63.28 30.43
C THR A 49 -22.32 -62.87 28.98
N GLN A 50 -22.49 -63.85 28.08
CA GLN A 50 -22.76 -63.65 26.66
C GLN A 50 -23.94 -62.69 26.49
N SER A 51 -23.72 -61.59 25.80
CA SER A 51 -24.77 -60.83 25.12
C SER A 51 -24.33 -60.62 23.69
N HIS A 52 -25.10 -61.22 22.77
CA HIS A 52 -24.97 -61.04 21.33
C HIS A 52 -25.26 -59.58 20.96
N ALA A 53 -24.25 -58.71 21.06
CA ALA A 53 -24.26 -57.42 20.39
C ALA A 53 -23.87 -57.65 18.93
N LYS A 54 -24.82 -57.38 18.02
CA LYS A 54 -24.56 -57.27 16.58
C LYS A 54 -23.32 -56.38 16.38
N PRO A 55 -22.39 -56.71 15.46
CA PRO A 55 -21.34 -55.80 15.11
C PRO A 55 -21.99 -54.53 14.56
N VAL A 56 -21.85 -53.43 15.32
CA VAL A 56 -22.14 -52.09 14.82
C VAL A 56 -21.09 -51.85 13.75
N VAL A 57 -21.46 -52.10 12.50
CA VAL A 57 -20.71 -51.65 11.34
C VAL A 57 -20.53 -50.14 11.54
N PRO A 58 -19.29 -49.62 11.67
CA PRO A 58 -19.10 -48.19 11.72
C PRO A 58 -19.71 -47.64 10.43
N LEU A 59 -20.79 -46.85 10.57
CA LEU A 59 -21.36 -46.08 9.47
C LEU A 59 -20.20 -45.25 8.92
N ALA A 60 -19.67 -45.66 7.77
CA ALA A 60 -18.71 -44.87 7.04
C ALA A 60 -19.39 -43.54 6.76
N VAL A 61 -18.98 -42.49 7.48
CA VAL A 61 -19.44 -41.14 7.24
C VAL A 61 -18.95 -40.81 5.83
N SER A 62 -19.85 -40.91 4.85
CA SER A 62 -19.57 -40.52 3.48
C SER A 62 -19.08 -39.09 3.51
N SER A 63 -17.84 -38.85 3.08
CA SER A 63 -17.32 -37.50 2.88
C SER A 63 -18.29 -36.72 2.00
N MET A 64 -18.69 -35.53 2.43
CA MET A 64 -19.57 -34.65 1.64
C MET A 64 -18.93 -34.35 0.28
N LYS A 65 -19.75 -34.28 -0.78
CA LYS A 65 -19.32 -33.90 -2.12
C LYS A 65 -19.44 -32.38 -2.29
N SER A 66 -18.73 -31.81 -3.28
CA SER A 66 -18.82 -30.37 -3.59
C SER A 66 -20.27 -29.87 -3.77
N ALA A 67 -21.13 -30.68 -4.41
CA ALA A 67 -22.55 -30.33 -4.58
C ALA A 67 -23.30 -30.17 -3.26
N ASP A 68 -22.93 -30.92 -2.22
CA ASP A 68 -23.55 -30.83 -0.89
C ASP A 68 -23.13 -29.52 -0.20
N TYR A 69 -21.86 -29.12 -0.34
CA TYR A 69 -21.37 -27.84 0.17
C TYR A 69 -22.02 -26.65 -0.53
N ARG A 70 -22.18 -26.71 -1.86
CA ARG A 70 -22.90 -25.68 -2.62
C ARG A 70 -24.35 -25.54 -2.15
N ALA A 71 -25.07 -26.65 -1.99
CA ALA A 71 -26.43 -26.62 -1.49
C ALA A 71 -26.53 -26.04 -0.07
N ALA A 72 -25.56 -26.36 0.80
CA ALA A 72 -25.47 -25.77 2.14
C ALA A 72 -25.20 -24.25 2.07
N TRP A 73 -24.33 -23.81 1.16
CA TRP A 73 -23.99 -22.40 0.97
C TRP A 73 -25.21 -21.58 0.54
N ASP A 74 -25.96 -22.07 -0.44
CA ASP A 74 -27.16 -21.42 -0.96
C ASP A 74 -28.29 -21.34 0.07
N ALA A 75 -28.29 -22.24 1.07
CA ALA A 75 -29.27 -22.24 2.16
C ALA A 75 -28.97 -21.20 3.25
N VAL A 76 -27.71 -20.77 3.41
CA VAL A 76 -27.29 -19.87 4.50
C VAL A 76 -28.13 -18.58 4.59
N PRO A 77 -28.43 -17.86 3.50
CA PRO A 77 -29.23 -16.63 3.58
C PRO A 77 -30.65 -16.83 4.14
N ALA A 78 -31.23 -18.02 3.99
CA ALA A 78 -32.58 -18.35 4.44
C ALA A 78 -32.65 -18.75 5.93
N MET A 79 -31.50 -18.89 6.61
CA MET A 79 -31.44 -19.39 7.99
C MET A 79 -31.89 -18.37 9.06
N GLY A 80 -32.22 -17.13 8.67
CA GLY A 80 -32.65 -16.08 9.59
C GLY A 80 -31.57 -15.62 10.57
N TRP A 81 -30.30 -15.98 10.34
CA TRP A 81 -29.18 -15.55 11.17
C TRP A 81 -28.86 -14.07 10.97
N ASP A 82 -28.40 -13.43 12.05
CA ASP A 82 -27.77 -12.12 12.00
C ASP A 82 -26.46 -12.15 11.17
N LYS A 83 -25.91 -10.97 10.91
CA LYS A 83 -24.76 -10.78 10.03
C LYS A 83 -23.51 -11.52 10.53
N GLU A 84 -23.23 -11.45 11.83
CA GLU A 84 -22.02 -12.01 12.42
C GLU A 84 -22.03 -13.53 12.36
N LYS A 85 -23.13 -14.14 12.84
CA LYS A 85 -23.32 -15.58 12.83
C LYS A 85 -23.34 -16.13 11.40
N ARG A 86 -23.93 -15.41 10.45
CA ARG A 86 -23.91 -15.78 9.04
C ARG A 86 -22.49 -15.85 8.50
N VAL A 87 -21.68 -14.81 8.73
CA VAL A 87 -20.29 -14.76 8.25
C VAL A 87 -19.45 -15.88 8.89
N GLU A 88 -19.61 -16.13 10.19
CA GLU A 88 -18.92 -17.22 10.88
C GLU A 88 -19.23 -18.59 10.24
N TRP A 89 -20.51 -18.87 9.97
CA TRP A 89 -20.92 -20.12 9.32
C TRP A 89 -20.44 -20.21 7.87
N GLN A 90 -20.51 -19.12 7.11
CA GLN A 90 -19.97 -19.05 5.75
C GLN A 90 -18.48 -19.43 5.74
N ILE A 91 -17.68 -18.91 6.67
CA ILE A 91 -16.25 -19.24 6.78
C ILE A 91 -16.02 -20.71 7.10
N ARG A 92 -16.76 -21.27 8.08
CA ARG A 92 -16.64 -22.69 8.43
C ARG A 92 -16.99 -23.58 7.24
N LEU A 93 -18.04 -23.23 6.51
CA LEU A 93 -18.48 -23.97 5.35
C LEU A 93 -17.45 -23.89 4.21
N LEU A 94 -16.95 -22.69 3.90
CA LEU A 94 -15.93 -22.47 2.87
C LEU A 94 -14.63 -23.21 3.19
N LYS A 95 -14.19 -23.21 4.47
CA LYS A 95 -13.00 -23.95 4.90
C LYS A 95 -13.12 -25.44 4.55
N LYS A 96 -14.27 -26.05 4.87
CA LYS A 96 -14.52 -27.46 4.57
C LYS A 96 -14.78 -27.74 3.10
N TRP A 97 -15.44 -26.82 2.40
CA TRP A 97 -15.63 -26.95 0.96
C TRP A 97 -14.29 -26.89 0.22
N ALA A 98 -13.38 -26.00 0.61
CA ALA A 98 -12.07 -25.84 -0.03
C ALA A 98 -11.17 -27.09 0.08
N GLU A 99 -11.35 -27.91 1.12
CA GLU A 99 -10.68 -29.23 1.25
C GLU A 99 -11.08 -30.17 0.09
N VAL A 100 -12.32 -30.07 -0.42
CA VAL A 100 -12.89 -30.94 -1.46
C VAL A 100 -12.85 -30.32 -2.86
N ASP A 101 -13.21 -29.03 -2.97
CA ASP A 101 -13.34 -28.28 -4.21
C ASP A 101 -12.99 -26.80 -3.97
N LEU A 102 -11.69 -26.52 -4.03
CA LEU A 102 -11.14 -25.18 -3.83
C LEU A 102 -11.70 -24.16 -4.82
N GLU A 103 -11.83 -24.53 -6.10
CA GLU A 103 -12.33 -23.66 -7.17
C GLU A 103 -13.78 -23.26 -6.88
N GLY A 104 -14.64 -24.24 -6.56
CA GLY A 104 -16.03 -24.00 -6.21
C GLY A 104 -16.22 -23.14 -4.96
N ALA A 105 -15.41 -23.39 -3.92
CA ALA A 105 -15.43 -22.61 -2.69
C ALA A 105 -14.98 -21.15 -2.90
N LEU A 106 -13.89 -20.92 -3.64
CA LEU A 106 -13.41 -19.58 -3.96
C LEU A 106 -14.41 -18.81 -4.83
N ALA A 107 -14.99 -19.45 -5.84
CA ALA A 107 -16.02 -18.84 -6.68
C ALA A 107 -17.24 -18.38 -5.86
N ALA A 108 -17.68 -19.21 -4.90
CA ALA A 108 -18.76 -18.85 -3.99
C ALA A 108 -18.40 -17.66 -3.08
N ALA A 109 -17.18 -17.64 -2.55
CA ALA A 109 -16.69 -16.55 -1.72
C ALA A 109 -16.64 -15.21 -2.48
N PHE A 110 -16.09 -15.19 -3.70
CA PHE A 110 -16.02 -13.99 -4.53
C PHE A 110 -17.40 -13.47 -4.96
N ALA A 111 -18.33 -14.37 -5.29
CA ALA A 111 -19.70 -13.99 -5.63
C ALA A 111 -20.39 -13.24 -4.47
N GLU A 112 -20.23 -13.71 -3.23
CA GLU A 112 -20.78 -13.05 -2.04
C GLU A 112 -20.15 -11.68 -1.78
N THR A 113 -18.85 -11.51 -2.05
CA THR A 113 -18.17 -10.20 -1.91
C THR A 113 -18.72 -9.17 -2.91
N ARG A 114 -19.02 -9.57 -4.16
CA ARG A 114 -19.56 -8.66 -5.19
C ARG A 114 -20.97 -8.14 -4.88
N VAL A 115 -21.84 -8.99 -4.32
CA VAL A 115 -23.24 -8.63 -4.03
C VAL A 115 -23.33 -7.48 -3.00
N ARG A 116 -22.29 -7.28 -2.20
CA ARG A 116 -22.29 -6.28 -1.11
C ARG A 116 -21.96 -4.85 -1.55
N GLY A 117 -21.57 -4.62 -2.81
CA GLY A 117 -21.51 -3.30 -3.43
C GLY A 117 -20.61 -2.26 -2.76
N THR A 118 -19.75 -2.67 -1.83
CA THR A 118 -18.74 -1.81 -1.23
C THR A 118 -17.59 -1.71 -2.22
N GLY A 119 -17.24 -0.48 -2.61
CA GLY A 119 -16.05 -0.24 -3.42
C GLY A 119 -14.85 -0.92 -2.75
N VAL A 120 -14.05 -1.63 -3.53
CA VAL A 120 -12.83 -2.30 -3.07
C VAL A 120 -11.93 -1.25 -2.42
N THR A 121 -12.01 -1.15 -1.09
CA THR A 121 -11.11 -0.37 -0.25
C THR A 121 -10.29 -1.37 0.54
N ASP A 122 -9.00 -1.06 0.75
CA ASP A 122 -7.95 -1.99 1.19
C ASP A 122 -8.23 -2.76 2.50
N ALA A 123 -9.27 -2.42 3.26
CA ALA A 123 -9.69 -3.12 4.48
C ALA A 123 -10.68 -4.27 4.23
N GLU A 124 -11.29 -4.35 3.04
CA GLU A 124 -12.28 -5.38 2.68
C GLU A 124 -11.74 -6.43 1.69
N THR A 125 -10.43 -6.41 1.43
CA THR A 125 -9.75 -7.38 0.57
C THR A 125 -9.99 -8.79 1.11
N PHE A 126 -10.88 -9.49 0.41
CA PHE A 126 -11.31 -10.86 0.67
C PHE A 126 -11.76 -11.14 2.12
N LEU A 127 -12.98 -10.71 2.49
CA LEU A 127 -13.65 -11.01 3.78
C LEU A 127 -13.51 -12.48 4.25
N PHE A 128 -13.42 -13.41 3.30
CA PHE A 128 -13.33 -14.85 3.54
C PHE A 128 -11.90 -15.39 3.54
N HIS A 129 -10.87 -14.53 3.49
CA HIS A 129 -9.46 -14.91 3.47
C HIS A 129 -9.07 -15.96 4.49
N ARG A 130 -9.47 -15.74 5.75
CA ARG A 130 -9.22 -16.68 6.85
C ARG A 130 -9.79 -18.08 6.64
N ALA A 131 -10.79 -18.26 5.77
CA ALA A 131 -11.33 -19.59 5.46
C ALA A 131 -10.36 -20.44 4.63
N PHE A 132 -9.48 -19.80 3.85
CA PHE A 132 -8.62 -20.45 2.88
C PHE A 132 -7.14 -20.49 3.30
N ALA A 133 -6.77 -19.78 4.37
CA ALA A 133 -5.39 -19.64 4.81
C ALA A 133 -4.66 -20.96 5.11
N ASP A 134 -5.38 -22.04 5.45
CA ASP A 134 -4.77 -23.36 5.64
C ASP A 134 -4.63 -24.10 4.30
N VAL A 135 -5.66 -24.08 3.46
CA VAL A 135 -5.62 -24.70 2.12
C VAL A 135 -4.58 -24.04 1.20
N PHE A 136 -4.35 -22.73 1.36
CA PHE A 136 -3.28 -22.00 0.69
C PHE A 136 -1.88 -22.53 1.02
N MET A 137 -1.68 -23.01 2.25
CA MET A 137 -0.43 -23.62 2.71
C MET A 137 -0.33 -25.09 2.31
N ASP A 138 -1.44 -25.82 2.40
CA ASP A 138 -1.46 -27.26 2.16
C ASP A 138 -1.45 -27.61 0.65
N ARG A 139 -1.95 -26.70 -0.20
CA ARG A 139 -2.13 -26.91 -1.65
C ARG A 139 -1.70 -25.70 -2.51
N PRO A 140 -0.49 -25.15 -2.33
CA PRO A 140 -0.03 -23.95 -3.03
C PRO A 140 -0.03 -24.12 -4.56
N ASP A 141 0.35 -25.30 -5.09
CA ASP A 141 0.27 -25.60 -6.54
C ASP A 141 -1.14 -25.44 -7.12
N ALA A 142 -2.16 -25.86 -6.36
CA ALA A 142 -3.54 -25.77 -6.82
C ALA A 142 -4.00 -24.31 -6.89
N VAL A 143 -3.55 -23.48 -5.94
CA VAL A 143 -3.82 -22.03 -5.94
C VAL A 143 -3.09 -21.34 -7.09
N LEU A 144 -1.80 -21.62 -7.26
CA LEU A 144 -0.99 -21.10 -8.36
C LEU A 144 -1.66 -21.40 -9.72
N LYS A 145 -2.09 -22.63 -9.92
CA LYS A 145 -2.77 -23.04 -11.15
C LYS A 145 -4.07 -22.26 -11.36
N LEU A 146 -4.88 -22.04 -10.32
CA LEU A 146 -6.10 -21.24 -10.43
C LEU A 146 -5.82 -19.78 -10.84
N VAL A 147 -4.75 -19.19 -10.29
CA VAL A 147 -4.28 -17.85 -10.63
C VAL A 147 -3.82 -17.76 -12.08
N GLN A 148 -2.96 -18.69 -12.50
CA GLN A 148 -2.34 -18.69 -13.84
C GLN A 148 -3.39 -18.98 -14.93
N ASP A 149 -4.24 -19.98 -14.71
CA ASP A 149 -5.32 -20.38 -15.63
C ASP A 149 -6.45 -19.34 -15.67
N ARG A 150 -6.46 -18.34 -14.77
CA ARG A 150 -7.50 -17.32 -14.63
C ARG A 150 -8.92 -17.89 -14.51
N LYS A 151 -9.08 -19.09 -13.93
CA LYS A 151 -10.36 -19.81 -13.90
C LYS A 151 -11.50 -19.07 -13.21
N LEU A 152 -11.17 -18.21 -12.25
CA LEU A 152 -12.14 -17.43 -11.50
C LEU A 152 -12.47 -16.08 -12.15
N GLY A 153 -11.79 -15.70 -13.25
CA GLY A 153 -11.82 -14.36 -13.83
C GLY A 153 -10.56 -13.55 -13.50
N ILE A 154 -10.32 -12.47 -14.26
CA ILE A 154 -9.10 -11.63 -14.11
C ILE A 154 -9.05 -10.99 -12.73
N LEU A 155 -10.13 -10.30 -12.34
CA LEU A 155 -10.20 -9.57 -11.06
C LEU A 155 -10.09 -10.51 -9.86
N GLU A 156 -10.81 -11.63 -9.87
CA GLU A 156 -10.77 -12.63 -8.82
C GLU A 156 -9.40 -13.29 -8.69
N SER A 157 -8.72 -13.51 -9.82
CA SER A 157 -7.37 -14.06 -9.79
C SER A 157 -6.38 -13.07 -9.19
N SER A 158 -6.51 -11.77 -9.48
CA SER A 158 -5.71 -10.73 -8.81
C SER A 158 -5.96 -10.70 -7.31
N LEU A 159 -7.22 -10.72 -6.86
CA LEU A 159 -7.53 -10.78 -5.42
C LEU A 159 -7.00 -12.07 -4.77
N LEU A 160 -7.05 -13.18 -5.49
CA LEU A 160 -6.49 -14.46 -5.03
C LEU A 160 -4.96 -14.38 -4.90
N VAL A 161 -4.25 -13.77 -5.85
CA VAL A 161 -2.79 -13.56 -5.78
C VAL A 161 -2.43 -12.78 -4.52
N GLU A 162 -3.13 -11.69 -4.23
CA GLU A 162 -2.88 -10.86 -3.06
C GLU A 162 -3.12 -11.64 -1.75
N ALA A 163 -4.28 -12.29 -1.64
CA ALA A 163 -4.65 -13.10 -0.49
C ALA A 163 -3.69 -14.26 -0.24
N TRP A 164 -3.28 -14.95 -1.32
CA TRP A 164 -2.35 -16.06 -1.27
C TRP A 164 -0.94 -15.60 -0.90
N THR A 165 -0.44 -14.56 -1.56
CA THR A 165 0.87 -13.95 -1.28
C THR A 165 0.98 -13.53 0.19
N THR A 166 -0.02 -12.81 0.70
CA THR A 166 -0.09 -12.39 2.11
C THR A 166 -0.01 -13.59 3.06
N THR A 167 -0.68 -14.70 2.71
CA THR A 167 -0.70 -15.90 3.55
C THR A 167 0.64 -16.59 3.57
N LEU A 168 1.21 -16.84 2.39
CA LEU A 168 2.51 -17.50 2.26
C LEU A 168 3.57 -16.67 2.98
N GLN A 169 3.63 -15.37 2.72
CA GLN A 169 4.62 -14.49 3.35
C GLN A 169 4.54 -14.52 4.88
N ALA A 170 3.33 -14.53 5.45
CA ALA A 170 3.12 -14.54 6.90
C ALA A 170 3.44 -15.90 7.56
N LYS A 171 3.17 -17.02 6.86
CA LYS A 171 3.26 -18.37 7.44
C LYS A 171 4.53 -19.13 7.06
N ASP A 172 5.02 -18.98 5.83
CA ASP A 172 6.19 -19.69 5.29
C ASP A 172 6.86 -18.88 4.16
N LYS A 173 7.92 -18.16 4.52
CA LYS A 173 8.65 -17.26 3.61
C LYS A 173 9.42 -18.01 2.53
N ASP A 174 9.86 -19.23 2.81
CA ASP A 174 10.59 -20.04 1.83
C ASP A 174 9.63 -20.58 0.77
N LEU A 175 8.45 -21.04 1.21
CA LEU A 175 7.37 -21.42 0.30
C LEU A 175 6.90 -20.23 -0.56
N TYR A 176 6.72 -19.06 0.06
CA TYR A 176 6.42 -17.83 -0.69
C TYR A 176 7.44 -17.58 -1.81
N LEU A 177 8.74 -17.60 -1.49
CA LEU A 177 9.79 -17.39 -2.47
C LEU A 177 9.80 -18.46 -3.55
N ALA A 178 9.54 -19.72 -3.23
CA ALA A 178 9.48 -20.78 -4.24
C ALA A 178 8.37 -20.51 -5.27
N TYR A 179 7.20 -20.06 -4.82
CA TYR A 179 6.02 -19.91 -5.67
C TYR A 179 5.92 -18.58 -6.41
N ILE A 180 6.38 -17.48 -5.79
CA ILE A 180 6.34 -16.18 -6.47
C ILE A 180 7.21 -16.20 -7.74
N MET A 181 8.28 -16.99 -7.75
CA MET A 181 9.15 -17.17 -8.93
C MET A 181 8.45 -17.82 -10.13
N ASP A 182 7.32 -18.50 -9.92
CA ASP A 182 6.57 -19.17 -10.98
C ASP A 182 5.36 -18.34 -11.47
N LEU A 183 5.11 -17.16 -10.89
CA LEU A 183 4.04 -16.28 -11.35
C LEU A 183 4.33 -15.70 -12.74
N ARG A 184 3.29 -15.41 -13.52
CA ARG A 184 3.44 -14.57 -14.73
C ARG A 184 3.80 -13.16 -14.33
N ASP A 185 4.36 -12.39 -15.26
CA ASP A 185 4.87 -11.04 -14.96
C ASP A 185 3.84 -10.12 -14.28
N ASP A 186 2.62 -9.98 -14.81
CA ASP A 186 1.59 -9.14 -14.17
C ASP A 186 1.25 -9.60 -12.73
N ASP A 187 1.17 -10.92 -12.52
CA ASP A 187 0.88 -11.52 -11.21
C ASP A 187 2.08 -11.39 -10.26
N PHE A 188 3.29 -11.47 -10.80
CA PHE A 188 4.55 -11.30 -10.08
C PHE A 188 4.69 -9.86 -9.57
N ILE A 189 4.49 -8.87 -10.44
CA ILE A 189 4.48 -7.44 -10.07
C ILE A 189 3.44 -7.17 -8.98
N GLN A 190 2.23 -7.74 -9.12
CA GLN A 190 1.21 -7.62 -8.09
C GLN A 190 1.66 -8.25 -6.76
N ALA A 191 2.22 -9.46 -6.79
CA ALA A 191 2.70 -10.16 -5.60
C ALA A 191 3.89 -9.44 -4.93
N LEU A 192 4.77 -8.77 -5.70
CA LEU A 192 5.82 -7.91 -5.17
C LEU A 192 5.24 -6.73 -4.39
N GLY A 193 4.18 -6.10 -4.92
CA GLY A 193 3.52 -4.96 -4.26
C GLY A 193 2.81 -5.32 -2.94
N VAL A 194 2.55 -6.60 -2.71
CA VAL A 194 1.97 -7.13 -1.45
C VAL A 194 3.07 -7.57 -0.48
N ALA A 195 4.27 -7.84 -0.98
CA ALA A 195 5.41 -8.32 -0.21
C ALA A 195 5.94 -7.22 0.71
N ASN A 196 5.35 -7.09 1.89
CA ASN A 196 5.79 -6.12 2.88
C ASN A 196 7.20 -6.47 3.40
N GLY A 197 7.92 -5.47 3.92
CA GLY A 197 9.32 -5.56 4.38
C GLY A 197 9.64 -6.57 5.50
N ASP A 198 8.75 -7.52 5.79
CA ASP A 198 8.92 -8.61 6.76
C ASP A 198 9.76 -9.78 6.22
N LEU A 199 10.13 -9.78 4.93
CA LEU A 199 11.12 -10.71 4.41
C LEU A 199 12.49 -10.38 4.99
N GLY A 200 13.23 -11.42 5.40
CA GLY A 200 14.62 -11.25 5.83
C GLY A 200 15.50 -10.78 4.68
N LYS A 201 16.64 -10.16 5.00
CA LYS A 201 17.59 -9.64 4.00
C LYS A 201 17.98 -10.66 2.93
N GLU A 202 18.24 -11.90 3.31
CA GLU A 202 18.57 -12.97 2.37
C GLU A 202 17.42 -13.25 1.40
N SER A 203 16.19 -13.39 1.92
CA SER A 203 14.99 -13.60 1.12
C SER A 203 14.72 -12.46 0.15
N LEU A 204 14.88 -11.21 0.60
CA LEU A 204 14.77 -10.03 -0.26
C LEU A 204 15.87 -10.01 -1.32
N GLY A 205 17.09 -10.40 -0.98
CA GLY A 205 18.18 -10.55 -1.95
C GLY A 205 17.80 -11.50 -3.10
N LYS A 206 17.32 -12.71 -2.76
CA LYS A 206 16.86 -13.70 -3.75
C LYS A 206 15.71 -13.16 -4.61
N LEU A 207 14.75 -12.46 -3.99
CA LEU A 207 13.63 -11.85 -4.68
C LEU A 207 14.11 -10.81 -5.70
N PHE A 208 15.01 -9.90 -5.31
CA PHE A 208 15.55 -8.88 -6.22
C PHE A 208 16.41 -9.45 -7.33
N ASP A 209 17.17 -10.51 -7.06
CA ASP A 209 17.96 -11.17 -8.10
C ASP A 209 17.03 -11.76 -9.18
N ALA A 210 15.86 -12.29 -8.77
CA ALA A 210 14.85 -12.75 -9.71
C ALA A 210 14.11 -11.63 -10.44
N VAL A 211 13.78 -10.53 -9.75
CA VAL A 211 13.23 -9.32 -10.40
C VAL A 211 14.21 -8.86 -11.48
N SER A 212 15.50 -8.78 -11.16
CA SER A 212 16.53 -8.38 -12.11
C SER A 212 16.62 -9.31 -13.31
N ALA A 213 16.53 -10.63 -13.09
CA ALA A 213 16.56 -11.61 -14.18
C ALA A 213 15.33 -11.45 -15.12
N ARG A 214 14.15 -11.17 -14.56
CA ARG A 214 12.93 -10.95 -15.35
C ARG A 214 12.95 -9.62 -16.11
N VAL A 215 13.44 -8.55 -15.50
CA VAL A 215 13.63 -7.27 -16.19
C VAL A 215 14.62 -7.43 -17.35
N ALA A 216 15.72 -8.17 -17.15
CA ALA A 216 16.63 -8.51 -18.23
C ALA A 216 15.98 -9.34 -19.35
N ALA A 217 14.91 -10.07 -19.05
CA ALA A 217 14.09 -10.80 -20.02
C ALA A 217 12.94 -9.96 -20.64
N GLY A 218 12.81 -8.68 -20.29
CA GLY A 218 11.84 -7.74 -20.86
C GLY A 218 10.59 -7.47 -20.02
N MET A 219 10.54 -7.94 -18.77
CA MET A 219 9.48 -7.58 -17.83
C MET A 219 9.58 -6.08 -17.45
N SER A 220 8.45 -5.36 -17.47
CA SER A 220 8.35 -3.99 -16.96
C SER A 220 8.13 -3.97 -15.44
N LEU A 221 8.75 -3.00 -14.76
CA LEU A 221 8.54 -2.66 -13.35
C LEU A 221 7.45 -1.61 -13.11
N ASP A 222 6.65 -1.27 -14.12
CA ASP A 222 5.52 -0.37 -13.96
C ASP A 222 4.58 -0.87 -12.85
N GLY A 223 4.41 -0.07 -11.80
CA GLY A 223 3.59 -0.42 -10.63
C GLY A 223 4.35 -0.97 -9.42
N VAL A 224 5.66 -1.23 -9.51
CA VAL A 224 6.53 -1.66 -8.38
C VAL A 224 7.00 -0.47 -7.53
N ASP A 225 6.08 0.44 -7.19
CA ASP A 225 6.41 1.64 -6.41
C ASP A 225 5.97 1.56 -4.95
N ARG A 226 5.08 0.61 -4.61
CA ARG A 226 4.54 0.47 -3.25
C ARG A 226 5.58 -0.13 -2.31
N ASP A 227 5.78 0.52 -1.17
CA ASP A 227 6.61 0.09 -0.02
C ASP A 227 8.11 -0.11 -0.26
N LEU A 228 8.68 0.50 -1.31
CA LEU A 228 10.14 0.54 -1.51
C LEU A 228 10.89 1.07 -0.28
N ALA A 229 10.30 1.98 0.50
CA ALA A 229 10.90 2.50 1.72
C ALA A 229 11.05 1.43 2.82
N ALA A 230 10.10 0.50 2.96
CA ALA A 230 10.17 -0.58 3.94
C ALA A 230 11.26 -1.58 3.54
N VAL A 231 11.29 -1.95 2.26
CA VAL A 231 12.29 -2.87 1.71
C VAL A 231 13.70 -2.27 1.75
N ALA A 232 13.83 -0.99 1.40
CA ALA A 232 15.11 -0.29 1.38
C ALA A 232 15.78 -0.25 2.76
N LYS A 233 15.02 -0.24 3.87
CA LYS A 233 15.58 -0.26 5.24
C LYS A 233 16.31 -1.56 5.58
N VAL A 234 16.07 -2.64 4.85
CA VAL A 234 16.71 -3.94 5.09
C VAL A 234 18.14 -3.99 4.54
N PHE A 235 18.44 -3.12 3.56
CA PHE A 235 19.76 -3.02 2.95
C PHE A 235 20.52 -1.82 3.50
N SER A 236 21.84 -1.96 3.59
CA SER A 236 22.69 -0.80 3.85
C SER A 236 22.77 0.09 2.61
N GLN A 237 23.11 1.35 2.83
CA GLN A 237 23.34 2.33 1.75
C GLN A 237 24.42 1.89 0.76
N ASP A 238 25.48 1.24 1.22
CA ASP A 238 26.58 0.78 0.37
C ASP A 238 26.15 -0.42 -0.49
N GLU A 239 25.33 -1.32 0.05
CA GLU A 239 24.79 -2.45 -0.71
C GLU A 239 23.85 -2.01 -1.83
N LEU A 240 22.98 -1.03 -1.54
CA LEU A 240 22.10 -0.45 -2.55
C LEU A 240 22.90 0.29 -3.62
N LEU A 241 23.97 0.99 -3.22
CA LEU A 241 24.86 1.66 -4.16
C LEU A 241 25.64 0.67 -5.05
N GLU A 242 26.13 -0.43 -4.48
CA GLU A 242 26.80 -1.48 -5.25
C GLU A 242 25.84 -2.14 -6.25
N ARG A 243 24.61 -2.47 -5.80
CA ARG A 243 23.56 -2.99 -6.68
C ARG A 243 23.23 -2.00 -7.80
N LEU A 244 23.09 -0.71 -7.49
CA LEU A 244 22.88 0.35 -8.46
C LEU A 244 24.00 0.39 -9.51
N ARG A 245 25.27 0.36 -9.09
CA ARG A 245 26.43 0.37 -10.00
C ARG A 245 26.49 -0.84 -10.92
N SER A 246 25.98 -1.99 -10.46
CA SER A 246 25.91 -3.22 -11.26
C SER A 246 24.66 -3.35 -12.13
N SER A 247 23.75 -2.37 -12.10
CA SER A 247 22.44 -2.43 -12.75
C SER A 247 22.29 -1.38 -13.86
N THR A 248 21.36 -1.62 -14.78
CA THR A 248 21.01 -0.68 -15.85
C THR A 248 19.49 -0.62 -16.04
N GLY A 249 19.01 0.39 -16.76
CA GLY A 249 17.59 0.50 -17.13
C GLY A 249 16.66 0.60 -15.92
N GLU A 250 15.56 -0.16 -15.94
CA GLU A 250 14.53 -0.11 -14.89
C GLU A 250 15.05 -0.54 -13.52
N MET A 251 15.97 -1.52 -13.47
CA MET A 251 16.60 -1.95 -12.21
C MET A 251 17.44 -0.85 -11.58
N ALA A 252 18.19 -0.08 -12.38
CA ALA A 252 18.91 1.08 -11.87
C ALA A 252 17.95 2.12 -11.29
N GLY A 253 16.82 2.38 -11.97
CA GLY A 253 15.77 3.25 -11.46
C GLY A 253 15.18 2.78 -10.12
N LEU A 254 14.91 1.47 -9.99
CA LEU A 254 14.43 0.86 -8.74
C LEU A 254 15.42 1.04 -7.59
N TYR A 255 16.69 0.68 -7.80
CA TYR A 255 17.72 0.84 -6.77
C TYR A 255 17.97 2.30 -6.40
N THR A 256 17.88 3.22 -7.35
CA THR A 256 17.94 4.65 -7.09
C THR A 256 16.80 5.12 -6.17
N LYS A 257 15.56 4.68 -6.42
CA LYS A 257 14.41 4.98 -5.54
C LYS A 257 14.60 4.39 -4.14
N MET A 258 15.05 3.14 -4.05
CA MET A 258 15.34 2.49 -2.77
C MET A 258 16.44 3.23 -2.01
N LEU A 259 17.51 3.61 -2.69
CA LEU A 259 18.61 4.36 -2.10
C LEU A 259 18.15 5.71 -1.56
N ALA A 260 17.32 6.43 -2.32
CA ALA A 260 16.75 7.71 -1.88
C ALA A 260 15.86 7.54 -0.64
N ALA A 261 15.02 6.51 -0.60
CA ALA A 261 14.17 6.21 0.55
C ALA A 261 14.96 5.79 1.81
N ASN A 262 16.03 5.00 1.62
CA ASN A 262 16.94 4.62 2.70
C ASN A 262 17.71 5.85 3.23
N TYR A 263 18.24 6.67 2.31
CA TYR A 263 18.97 7.88 2.65
C TYR A 263 18.08 8.87 3.38
N SER A 264 16.88 9.16 2.87
CA SER A 264 15.96 10.12 3.49
C SER A 264 15.53 9.72 4.91
N THR A 265 15.33 8.42 5.15
CA THR A 265 14.99 7.90 6.48
C THR A 265 16.15 8.06 7.47
N SER A 266 17.39 7.78 7.02
CA SER A 266 18.58 7.81 7.87
C SER A 266 19.19 9.21 8.02
N SER A 267 18.88 10.13 7.11
CA SER A 267 19.51 11.45 6.98
C SER A 267 18.65 12.58 7.53
N GLY A 268 17.90 12.32 8.61
CA GLY A 268 16.97 13.29 9.22
C GLY A 268 17.63 14.60 9.68
N THR A 269 18.95 14.64 9.76
CA THR A 269 19.76 15.83 10.13
C THR A 269 20.93 16.09 9.18
N ALA A 270 20.96 15.43 8.02
CA ALA A 270 22.03 15.67 7.04
C ALA A 270 21.97 17.10 6.53
N SER A 271 23.14 17.74 6.52
CA SER A 271 23.38 19.05 5.93
C SER A 271 23.32 19.00 4.40
N GLY A 272 23.14 20.15 3.76
CA GLY A 272 23.15 20.27 2.31
C GLY A 272 24.46 19.78 1.70
N ALA A 273 25.61 20.01 2.37
CA ALA A 273 26.90 19.51 1.92
C ALA A 273 26.97 17.97 1.90
N GLU A 274 26.41 17.30 2.91
CA GLU A 274 26.34 15.84 2.96
C GLU A 274 25.40 15.29 1.88
N VAL A 275 24.27 15.96 1.65
CA VAL A 275 23.32 15.61 0.58
C VAL A 275 23.96 15.76 -0.80
N THR A 276 24.64 16.88 -1.08
CA THR A 276 25.38 17.09 -2.33
C THR A 276 26.47 16.03 -2.52
N ALA A 277 27.30 15.79 -1.50
CA ALA A 277 28.33 14.76 -1.57
C ALA A 277 27.74 13.37 -1.85
N ARG A 278 26.56 13.08 -1.28
CA ARG A 278 25.85 11.82 -1.56
C ARG A 278 25.39 11.75 -3.01
N ILE A 279 24.76 12.79 -3.54
CA ILE A 279 24.34 12.85 -4.95
C ILE A 279 25.55 12.66 -5.87
N ASP A 280 26.65 13.37 -5.61
CA ASP A 280 27.86 13.34 -6.45
C ASP A 280 28.57 11.98 -6.44
N SER A 281 28.38 11.18 -5.37
CA SER A 281 28.93 9.82 -5.27
C SER A 281 28.25 8.79 -6.19
N LEU A 282 27.11 9.15 -6.79
CA LEU A 282 26.37 8.29 -7.70
C LEU A 282 26.90 8.37 -9.13
N PRO A 283 26.65 7.33 -9.96
CA PRO A 283 26.83 7.42 -11.41
C PRO A 283 26.12 8.67 -11.98
N GLU A 284 26.74 9.34 -12.96
CA GLU A 284 26.29 10.65 -13.47
C GLU A 284 24.83 10.62 -13.94
N ASP A 285 24.43 9.55 -14.63
CA ASP A 285 23.07 9.31 -15.13
C ASP A 285 22.04 9.06 -14.02
N GLN A 286 22.49 8.76 -12.79
CA GLN A 286 21.65 8.45 -11.63
C GLN A 286 21.54 9.62 -10.65
N ARG A 287 22.37 10.65 -10.76
CA ARG A 287 22.34 11.83 -9.86
C ARG A 287 21.00 12.55 -9.87
N GLY A 288 20.49 12.84 -11.07
CA GLY A 288 19.19 13.48 -11.25
C GLY A 288 18.01 12.61 -10.81
N PRO A 289 17.90 11.35 -11.26
CA PRO A 289 16.89 10.43 -10.77
C PRO A 289 16.89 10.27 -9.24
N PHE A 290 18.05 10.23 -8.60
CA PHE A 290 18.17 10.17 -7.15
C PHE A 290 17.68 11.46 -6.48
N ALA A 291 18.14 12.62 -6.95
CA ALA A 291 17.68 13.92 -6.45
C ALA A 291 16.14 14.05 -6.58
N ARG A 292 15.57 13.64 -7.72
CA ARG A 292 14.11 13.58 -7.91
C ARG A 292 13.44 12.64 -6.91
N ALA A 293 13.99 11.44 -6.69
CA ALA A 293 13.43 10.48 -5.75
C ALA A 293 13.43 11.00 -4.30
N LEU A 294 14.42 11.82 -3.91
CA LEU A 294 14.43 12.48 -2.60
C LEU A 294 13.24 13.44 -2.42
N LEU A 295 12.81 14.14 -3.48
CA LEU A 295 11.66 15.07 -3.43
C LEU A 295 10.34 14.40 -3.10
N THR A 296 10.20 13.13 -3.49
CA THR A 296 9.01 12.31 -3.23
C THR A 296 9.10 11.50 -1.94
N SER A 297 10.22 11.57 -1.24
CA SER A 297 10.42 10.82 0.00
C SER A 297 9.67 11.43 1.18
N ASP A 298 9.20 10.59 2.11
CA ASP A 298 8.60 11.04 3.37
C ASP A 298 9.68 11.50 4.36
N THR A 299 10.30 12.64 4.06
CA THR A 299 11.35 13.25 4.88
C THR A 299 10.86 14.51 5.59
N LYS A 300 11.35 14.69 6.82
CA LYS A 300 11.15 15.92 7.60
C LYS A 300 12.31 16.90 7.47
N ASN A 301 13.36 16.53 6.74
CA ASN A 301 14.54 17.36 6.56
C ASN A 301 14.33 18.31 5.37
N ALA A 302 14.04 19.59 5.67
CA ALA A 302 13.84 20.62 4.64
C ALA A 302 15.12 20.93 3.86
N GLU A 303 16.29 20.85 4.50
CA GLU A 303 17.59 21.10 3.86
C GLU A 303 17.88 20.03 2.80
N LEU A 304 17.57 18.76 3.10
CA LEU A 304 17.65 17.67 2.12
C LEU A 304 16.78 17.94 0.88
N LEU A 305 15.53 18.36 1.09
CA LEU A 305 14.62 18.69 -0.02
C LEU A 305 15.11 19.90 -0.81
N GLN A 306 15.59 20.94 -0.13
CA GLN A 306 16.15 22.14 -0.76
C GLN A 306 17.35 21.77 -1.64
N THR A 307 18.32 21.04 -1.10
CA THR A 307 19.53 20.63 -1.84
C THR A 307 19.20 19.72 -3.02
N ALA A 308 18.20 18.84 -2.89
CA ALA A 308 17.73 18.04 -4.02
C ALA A 308 17.12 18.91 -5.14
N LEU A 309 16.35 19.95 -4.80
CA LEU A 309 15.82 20.92 -5.78
C LEU A 309 16.95 21.73 -6.43
N GLU A 310 17.88 22.26 -5.63
CA GLU A 310 19.06 23.00 -6.09
C GLU A 310 19.87 22.16 -7.07
N HIS A 311 20.14 20.89 -6.76
CA HIS A 311 20.85 20.00 -7.68
C HIS A 311 20.18 19.90 -9.04
N LEU A 312 18.85 19.71 -9.08
CA LEU A 312 18.09 19.62 -10.34
C LEU A 312 18.09 20.94 -11.11
N VAL A 313 18.04 22.08 -10.40
CA VAL A 313 18.08 23.43 -10.98
C VAL A 313 19.46 23.73 -11.57
N ASP A 314 20.52 23.52 -10.81
CA ASP A 314 21.90 23.84 -11.19
C ASP A 314 22.40 23.00 -12.36
N HIS A 315 21.89 21.77 -12.49
CA HIS A 315 22.21 20.87 -13.62
C HIS A 315 21.19 20.93 -14.75
N GLU A 316 20.30 21.94 -14.76
CA GLU A 316 19.27 22.17 -15.79
C GLU A 316 18.38 20.96 -16.08
N GLN A 317 18.11 20.13 -15.07
CA GLN A 317 17.32 18.90 -15.19
C GLN A 317 15.81 19.18 -15.11
N TRP A 318 15.34 20.19 -15.86
CA TRP A 318 13.97 20.71 -15.83
C TRP A 318 12.89 19.63 -16.08
N LYS A 319 13.21 18.61 -16.89
CA LYS A 319 12.29 17.49 -17.18
C LYS A 319 11.96 16.64 -15.95
N LEU A 320 12.79 16.68 -14.92
CA LEU A 320 12.58 15.96 -13.66
C LEU A 320 11.78 16.78 -12.62
N LEU A 321 11.60 18.09 -12.87
CA LEU A 321 10.84 19.01 -12.02
C LEU A 321 9.37 19.07 -12.46
N THR A 322 8.65 17.99 -12.21
CA THR A 322 7.21 17.91 -12.50
C THR A 322 6.37 18.61 -11.40
N PRO A 323 5.20 19.20 -11.75
CA PRO A 323 4.42 19.97 -10.78
C PRO A 323 3.96 19.19 -9.53
N PRO A 324 3.47 17.93 -9.60
CA PRO A 324 3.01 17.22 -8.40
C PRO A 324 4.11 17.02 -7.35
N GLU A 325 5.27 16.54 -7.78
CA GLU A 325 6.42 16.24 -6.92
C GLU A 325 7.05 17.51 -6.36
N THR A 326 7.25 18.52 -7.22
CA THR A 326 7.76 19.83 -6.80
C THR A 326 6.83 20.49 -5.78
N SER A 327 5.52 20.45 -6.02
CA SER A 327 4.53 21.01 -5.09
C SER A 327 4.53 20.25 -3.76
N GLN A 328 4.69 18.93 -3.77
CA GLN A 328 4.80 18.14 -2.54
C GLN A 328 6.05 18.51 -1.75
N ALA A 329 7.22 18.55 -2.39
CA ALA A 329 8.47 18.92 -1.74
C ALA A 329 8.40 20.32 -1.14
N MET A 330 7.88 21.30 -1.89
CA MET A 330 7.71 22.67 -1.41
C MET A 330 6.74 22.78 -0.24
N ARG A 331 5.65 21.98 -0.23
CA ARG A 331 4.74 21.90 0.93
C ARG A 331 5.47 21.36 2.16
N ASN A 332 6.24 20.28 2.01
CA ASN A 332 7.01 19.70 3.11
C ASN A 332 8.05 20.69 3.65
N MET A 333 8.77 21.39 2.77
CA MET A 333 9.73 22.43 3.17
C MET A 333 9.06 23.57 3.92
N ARG A 334 7.93 24.09 3.42
CA ARG A 334 7.16 25.17 4.06
C ARG A 334 6.78 24.86 5.51
N GLU A 335 6.51 23.60 5.85
CA GLU A 335 6.13 23.21 7.21
C GLU A 335 7.30 23.20 8.20
N LYS A 336 8.54 23.17 7.72
CA LYS A 336 9.73 22.87 8.54
C LYS A 336 10.81 23.94 8.45
N ALA A 337 10.96 24.61 7.33
CA ALA A 337 11.96 25.65 7.09
C ALA A 337 11.56 26.98 7.75
N ASP A 338 12.55 27.79 8.10
CA ASP A 338 12.30 29.17 8.49
C ASP A 338 11.78 29.98 7.27
N PRO A 339 10.66 30.73 7.40
CA PRO A 339 10.06 31.46 6.29
C PRO A 339 10.97 32.52 5.64
N VAL A 340 11.89 33.13 6.39
CA VAL A 340 12.83 34.14 5.87
C VAL A 340 13.85 33.44 4.98
N VAL A 341 14.45 32.35 5.48
CA VAL A 341 15.44 31.56 4.75
C VAL A 341 14.84 30.98 3.46
N LEU A 342 13.63 30.41 3.54
CA LEU A 342 12.97 29.82 2.37
C LEU A 342 12.64 30.86 1.30
N ALA A 343 12.18 32.05 1.69
CA ALA A 343 11.91 33.14 0.77
C ALA A 343 13.19 33.68 0.12
N GLU A 344 14.30 33.75 0.87
CA GLU A 344 15.60 34.18 0.34
C GLU A 344 16.16 33.17 -0.67
N TRP A 345 16.04 31.88 -0.39
CA TRP A 345 16.36 30.83 -1.35
C TRP A 345 15.48 30.92 -2.61
N ALA A 346 14.17 31.11 -2.46
CA ALA A 346 13.27 31.21 -3.61
C ALA A 346 13.65 32.34 -4.59
N MET A 347 14.28 33.42 -4.09
CA MET A 347 14.78 34.54 -4.91
C MET A 347 16.01 34.18 -5.75
N THR A 348 16.73 33.10 -5.44
CA THR A 348 17.92 32.68 -6.20
C THR A 348 17.56 31.79 -7.40
N LEU A 349 16.30 31.38 -7.51
CA LEU A 349 15.83 30.54 -8.61
C LEU A 349 15.95 31.29 -9.97
N PRO A 350 16.26 30.59 -11.06
CA PRO A 350 16.26 31.20 -12.39
C PRO A 350 14.84 31.54 -12.87
N HIS A 351 14.71 32.58 -13.69
CA HIS A 351 13.43 33.02 -14.25
C HIS A 351 12.89 32.01 -15.26
N ARG A 352 12.04 31.09 -14.83
CA ARG A 352 11.51 29.99 -15.65
C ARG A 352 10.08 29.64 -15.27
N GLN A 353 9.38 28.92 -16.14
CA GLN A 353 8.01 28.51 -15.84
C GLN A 353 7.98 27.50 -14.68
N GLU A 354 8.94 26.58 -14.68
CA GLU A 354 9.10 25.47 -13.74
C GLU A 354 9.38 25.94 -12.31
N THR A 355 10.08 27.08 -12.15
CA THR A 355 10.45 27.65 -10.85
C THR A 355 9.36 28.54 -10.24
N ASN A 356 8.30 28.86 -10.98
CA ASN A 356 7.25 29.75 -10.50
C ASN A 356 6.49 29.21 -9.29
N GLU A 357 6.18 27.91 -9.28
CA GLU A 357 5.49 27.28 -8.15
C GLU A 357 6.43 27.21 -6.93
N MET A 358 7.72 26.92 -7.14
CA MET A 358 8.72 26.96 -6.08
C MET A 358 8.83 28.36 -5.48
N PHE A 359 8.87 29.39 -6.33
CA PHE A 359 8.88 30.77 -5.89
C PHE A 359 7.64 31.11 -5.05
N HIS A 360 6.45 30.85 -5.60
CA HIS A 360 5.16 31.07 -4.94
C HIS A 360 5.15 30.43 -3.54
N ARG A 361 5.46 29.13 -3.47
CA ARG A 361 5.46 28.37 -2.21
C ARG A 361 6.56 28.80 -1.26
N GLY A 362 7.68 29.31 -1.77
CA GLY A 362 8.80 29.77 -0.97
C GLY A 362 8.55 31.12 -0.29
N VAL A 363 7.90 32.07 -0.97
CA VAL A 363 7.63 33.41 -0.43
C VAL A 363 6.33 33.50 0.36
N GLU A 364 5.33 32.67 0.05
CA GLU A 364 4.02 32.67 0.73
C GLU A 364 4.12 32.62 2.27
N PRO A 365 4.95 31.75 2.89
CA PRO A 365 5.05 31.66 4.36
C PRO A 365 5.54 32.96 4.99
N ARG A 366 6.49 33.66 4.36
CA ARG A 366 7.02 34.95 4.84
C ARG A 366 5.93 36.01 4.83
N ILE A 367 5.18 36.11 3.74
CA ILE A 367 4.07 37.07 3.59
C ILE A 367 2.95 36.77 4.59
N ARG A 368 2.57 35.50 4.77
CA ARG A 368 1.53 35.11 5.73
C ARG A 368 1.92 35.35 7.18
N LYS A 369 3.20 35.22 7.54
CA LYS A 369 3.68 35.38 8.91
C LYS A 369 3.62 36.84 9.37
N SER A 370 4.05 37.77 8.52
CA SER A 370 4.03 39.21 8.82
C SER A 370 3.93 40.00 7.51
N PRO A 371 2.72 40.39 7.08
CA PRO A 371 2.52 41.16 5.86
C PRO A 371 3.31 42.47 5.86
N GLU A 372 3.36 43.18 6.98
CA GLU A 372 4.06 44.47 7.10
C GLU A 372 5.58 44.31 6.89
N GLU A 373 6.20 43.32 7.52
CA GLU A 373 7.62 43.01 7.32
C GLU A 373 7.89 42.49 5.91
N ALA A 374 7.01 41.64 5.38
CA ALA A 374 7.11 41.14 4.03
C ALA A 374 7.01 42.26 2.99
N TRP A 375 6.14 43.25 3.21
CA TRP A 375 6.07 44.44 2.36
C TRP A 375 7.41 45.18 2.33
N GLY A 376 7.99 45.47 3.49
CA GLY A 376 9.31 46.11 3.59
C GLY A 376 10.41 45.32 2.87
N TRP A 377 10.40 43.98 3.01
CA TRP A 377 11.29 43.08 2.28
C TRP A 377 11.08 43.15 0.76
N ILE A 378 9.83 43.09 0.28
CA ILE A 378 9.50 43.17 -1.16
C ILE A 378 9.98 44.49 -1.76
N GLN A 379 9.86 45.60 -1.03
CA GLN A 379 10.35 46.90 -1.50
C GLN A 379 11.87 46.92 -1.68
N GLY A 380 12.61 46.15 -0.87
CA GLY A 380 14.06 45.98 -0.96
C GLY A 380 14.53 45.05 -2.08
N ILE A 381 13.63 44.30 -2.72
CA ILE A 381 13.96 43.47 -3.89
C ILE A 381 14.29 44.39 -5.07
N GLN A 382 15.34 44.05 -5.82
CA GLN A 382 15.69 44.73 -7.07
C GLN A 382 14.52 44.65 -8.06
N ASP A 383 14.25 45.77 -8.74
CA ASP A 383 13.19 45.83 -9.75
C ASP A 383 13.38 44.77 -10.84
N GLY A 384 12.26 44.16 -11.25
CA GLY A 384 12.22 43.11 -12.24
C GLY A 384 11.32 41.94 -11.84
N TYR A 385 11.60 40.79 -12.47
CA TYR A 385 10.73 39.62 -12.47
C TYR A 385 10.29 39.14 -11.08
N TRP A 386 11.23 38.95 -10.15
CA TRP A 386 10.91 38.41 -8.84
C TRP A 386 10.19 39.41 -7.93
N LYS A 387 10.48 40.72 -8.06
CA LYS A 387 9.73 41.75 -7.33
C LYS A 387 8.27 41.79 -7.77
N ASP A 388 8.03 41.78 -9.07
CA ASP A 388 6.69 41.76 -9.65
C ASP A 388 5.89 40.53 -9.19
N ARG A 389 6.51 39.35 -9.17
CA ARG A 389 5.90 38.14 -8.62
C ARG A 389 5.64 38.24 -7.13
N ALA A 390 6.59 38.71 -6.33
CA ALA A 390 6.39 38.86 -4.89
C ALA A 390 5.24 39.83 -4.57
N LEU A 391 5.10 40.92 -5.34
CA LEU A 391 3.97 41.85 -5.27
C LEU A 391 2.64 41.18 -5.63
N ALA A 392 2.61 40.34 -6.67
CA ALA A 392 1.42 39.59 -7.04
C ALA A 392 1.02 38.57 -5.96
N GLU A 393 1.99 37.88 -5.35
CA GLU A 393 1.74 36.97 -4.22
C GLU A 393 1.24 37.70 -2.99
N TYR A 394 1.87 38.84 -2.67
CA TYR A 394 1.43 39.71 -1.59
C TYR A 394 -0.02 40.16 -1.80
N SER A 395 -0.38 40.54 -3.03
CA SER A 395 -1.73 40.88 -3.41
C SER A 395 -2.71 39.73 -3.17
N GLN A 396 -2.41 38.52 -3.65
CA GLN A 396 -3.28 37.36 -3.45
C GLN A 396 -3.47 37.02 -1.96
N ILE A 397 -2.38 36.99 -1.19
CA ILE A 397 -2.45 36.64 0.23
C ILE A 397 -3.26 37.68 1.02
N ASN A 398 -3.10 38.98 0.74
CA ASN A 398 -3.92 40.01 1.37
C ASN A 398 -5.41 39.87 1.03
N LEU A 399 -5.77 39.44 -0.18
CA LEU A 399 -7.17 39.18 -0.54
C LEU A 399 -7.75 37.93 0.15
N HIS A 400 -7.04 36.80 0.07
CA HIS A 400 -7.61 35.51 0.47
C HIS A 400 -7.43 35.19 1.96
N VAL A 401 -6.39 35.73 2.60
CA VAL A 401 -6.05 35.43 4.00
C VAL A 401 -6.43 36.58 4.92
N PHE A 402 -6.11 37.82 4.53
CA PHE A 402 -6.30 38.99 5.39
C PHE A 402 -7.56 39.83 5.06
N ASN A 403 -8.24 39.52 3.96
CA ASN A 403 -9.40 40.26 3.46
C ASN A 403 -9.14 41.78 3.32
N ASP A 404 -7.94 42.14 2.84
CA ASP A 404 -7.48 43.52 2.66
C ASP A 404 -7.34 43.87 1.16
N PRO A 405 -8.44 44.33 0.53
CA PRO A 405 -8.44 44.68 -0.89
C PRO A 405 -7.63 45.94 -1.20
N GLU A 406 -7.37 46.80 -0.22
CA GLU A 406 -6.57 48.02 -0.41
C GLU A 406 -5.09 47.67 -0.54
N LYS A 407 -4.54 46.90 0.41
CA LYS A 407 -3.15 46.40 0.32
C LYS A 407 -2.90 45.60 -0.95
N SER A 408 -3.88 44.80 -1.38
CA SER A 408 -3.80 44.11 -2.67
C SER A 408 -3.73 45.09 -3.85
N ALA A 409 -4.52 46.16 -3.84
CA ALA A 409 -4.52 47.12 -4.94
C ALA A 409 -3.21 47.90 -4.99
N THR A 410 -2.70 48.30 -3.83
CA THR A 410 -1.38 48.95 -3.69
C THR A 410 -0.27 48.07 -4.27
N ALA A 411 -0.25 46.77 -3.94
CA ALA A 411 0.77 45.86 -4.46
C ALA A 411 0.69 45.68 -5.98
N LEU A 412 -0.52 45.51 -6.53
CA LEU A 412 -0.71 45.44 -7.99
C LEU A 412 -0.29 46.73 -8.71
N GLY A 413 -0.43 47.90 -8.06
CA GLY A 413 -0.02 49.19 -8.61
C GLY A 413 1.49 49.34 -8.77
N GLN A 414 2.29 48.47 -8.16
CA GLN A 414 3.75 48.52 -8.23
C GLN A 414 4.37 47.48 -9.18
N ILE A 415 3.58 46.57 -9.74
CA ILE A 415 4.07 45.61 -10.74
C ILE A 415 4.44 46.36 -12.02
N GLN A 416 5.68 46.19 -12.47
CA GLN A 416 6.25 46.92 -13.61
C GLN A 416 5.97 46.23 -14.94
N ASP A 417 5.99 44.89 -15.00
CA ASP A 417 5.67 44.12 -16.20
C ASP A 417 4.16 44.24 -16.53
N PRO A 418 3.78 44.89 -17.65
CA PRO A 418 2.38 45.10 -18.00
C PRO A 418 1.65 43.80 -18.36
N GLU A 419 2.33 42.81 -18.94
CA GLU A 419 1.73 41.52 -19.29
C GLU A 419 1.49 40.70 -18.02
N PHE A 420 2.47 40.67 -17.11
CA PHE A 420 2.27 40.01 -15.82
C PHE A 420 1.23 40.71 -14.94
N LEU A 421 1.18 42.04 -14.95
CA LEU A 421 0.15 42.83 -14.25
C LEU A 421 -1.25 42.47 -14.73
N LYS A 422 -1.44 42.26 -16.04
CA LYS A 422 -2.73 41.82 -16.60
C LYS A 422 -3.16 40.47 -16.02
N ILE A 423 -2.22 39.51 -15.91
CA ILE A 423 -2.46 38.20 -15.29
C ILE A 423 -2.83 38.36 -13.80
N ALA A 424 -2.03 39.13 -13.05
CA ALA A 424 -2.25 39.35 -11.61
C ALA A 424 -3.59 40.06 -11.31
N ARG A 425 -4.01 41.00 -12.17
CA ARG A 425 -5.33 41.66 -12.10
C ARG A 425 -6.47 40.67 -12.37
N ALA A 426 -6.31 39.76 -13.33
CA ALA A 426 -7.31 38.73 -13.60
C ALA A 426 -7.54 37.81 -12.39
N TRP A 427 -6.49 37.47 -11.64
CA TRP A 427 -6.61 36.70 -10.39
C TRP A 427 -7.45 37.44 -9.33
N ARG A 428 -7.23 38.74 -9.16
CA ARG A 428 -8.04 39.59 -8.26
C ARG A 428 -9.51 39.66 -8.69
N GLN A 429 -9.78 39.91 -9.97
CA GLN A 429 -11.16 39.96 -10.50
C GLN A 429 -11.92 38.65 -10.25
N GLY A 430 -11.23 37.51 -10.35
CA GLY A 430 -11.78 36.20 -9.99
C GLY A 430 -12.17 36.07 -8.51
N TRP A 431 -11.44 36.72 -7.60
CA TRP A 431 -11.84 36.82 -6.18
C TRP A 431 -13.05 37.73 -5.99
N GLU A 432 -13.05 38.93 -6.57
CA GLU A 432 -14.15 39.91 -6.46
C GLU A 432 -15.48 39.31 -6.95
N SER A 433 -15.44 38.61 -8.08
CA SER A 433 -16.59 37.90 -8.66
C SER A 433 -17.15 36.78 -7.76
N ARG A 434 -16.33 36.22 -6.86
CA ARG A 434 -16.78 35.19 -5.89
C ARG A 434 -17.37 35.80 -4.63
N GLN A 435 -16.87 36.96 -4.19
CA GLN A 435 -17.42 37.66 -3.03
C GLN A 435 -18.79 38.28 -3.35
N GLY A 436 -18.97 38.84 -4.55
CA GLY A 436 -20.26 39.43 -4.98
C GLY A 436 -21.38 38.42 -5.26
N LYS A 437 -21.11 37.11 -5.13
CA LYS A 437 -22.11 36.03 -5.27
C LYS A 437 -22.59 35.47 -3.91
N LYS A 438 -22.05 35.97 -2.81
CA LYS A 438 -22.55 35.71 -1.46
C LYS A 438 -23.54 36.80 -1.08
#